data_AF-A0A8J4G461-F1
#
_entry.id   AF-A0A8J4G461-F1
#
_cell.length_a   1.000
_cell.length_b   1.000
_cell.length_c   1.000
_cell.angle_alpha   90.00
_cell.angle_beta   90.00
_cell.angle_gamma   90.00
#
_symmetry.space_group_name_H-M   'P 1'
#
loop_
_entity.id
_entity.type
_entity.pdbx_description
1 polymer ?
#
loop_
_entity_poly.entity_id
_entity_poly.type
_entity_poly.pdbx_seq_one_letter_code
_entity_poly.pdbx_strand_id
1 'polypeptide(L)'
;MQARRNTAASAGAAVFIADLRADAARRAAEAAERSRQILEEEQAKDDAWRCRTLAAIEAGPATPTLDMAVARASYDERWAQLDEEAATTAADLAPLHYSDVPWPLEPPTVPWGVRGSREVPAGPSLAPTVEMLRDFFLLGATGAPDVKRRLRIELLRWHPDKFGARFGRRLAAAGMAQRDAVVARVHQVAQVLMQVLGRGAIGTHEG
;
A
#
# COMPACT_ATOMS: atom_id res chain seq x y z
N MET A 1 -71.31 56.08 24.60
CA MET A 1 -70.14 55.96 23.69
C MET A 1 -69.07 54.96 24.17
N GLN A 2 -68.95 54.67 25.47
CA GLN A 2 -67.90 53.78 26.01
C GLN A 2 -67.97 52.32 25.51
N ALA A 3 -69.18 51.73 25.40
CA ALA A 3 -69.36 50.33 25.00
C ALA A 3 -68.81 50.03 23.60
N ARG A 4 -69.05 50.92 22.62
CA ARG A 4 -68.55 50.76 21.24
C ARG A 4 -67.03 50.83 21.14
N ARG A 5 -66.38 51.64 21.99
CA ARG A 5 -64.91 51.73 22.07
C ARG A 5 -64.32 50.45 22.66
N ASN A 6 -64.94 49.86 23.67
CA ASN A 6 -64.49 48.59 24.25
C ASN A 6 -64.63 47.42 23.26
N THR A 7 -65.71 47.37 22.46
CA THR A 7 -65.90 46.34 21.42
C THR A 7 -64.88 46.48 20.29
N ALA A 8 -64.54 47.71 19.89
CA ALA A 8 -63.51 47.95 18.87
C ALA A 8 -62.10 47.56 19.37
N ALA A 9 -61.79 47.85 20.63
CA ALA A 9 -60.54 47.44 21.27
C ALA A 9 -60.43 45.92 21.43
N SER A 10 -61.52 45.23 21.81
CA SER A 10 -61.55 43.76 21.90
C SER A 10 -61.43 43.09 20.54
N ALA A 11 -62.01 43.68 19.49
CA ALA A 11 -61.87 43.20 18.12
C ALA A 11 -60.42 43.34 17.62
N GLY A 12 -59.76 44.46 17.88
CA GLY A 12 -58.34 44.65 17.54
C GLY A 12 -57.41 43.67 18.28
N ALA A 13 -57.67 43.42 19.56
CA ALA A 13 -56.92 42.42 20.34
C ALA A 13 -57.14 41.00 19.81
N ALA A 14 -58.36 40.65 19.40
CA ALA A 14 -58.66 39.34 18.83
C ALA A 14 -57.95 39.10 17.49
N VAL A 15 -57.86 40.12 16.62
CA VAL A 15 -57.13 40.04 15.35
C VAL A 15 -55.62 39.88 15.60
N PHE A 16 -55.04 40.65 16.53
CA PHE A 16 -53.63 40.51 16.88
C PHE A 16 -53.29 39.13 17.45
N ILE A 17 -54.15 38.57 18.31
CA ILE A 17 -53.97 37.21 18.84
C ILE A 17 -54.10 36.15 17.73
N ALA A 18 -55.00 36.35 16.77
CA ALA A 18 -55.13 35.45 15.63
C ALA A 18 -53.88 35.50 14.73
N ASP A 19 -53.32 36.68 14.51
CA ASP A 19 -52.09 36.88 13.72
C ASP A 19 -50.87 36.23 14.41
N LEU A 20 -50.73 36.41 15.73
CA LEU A 20 -49.70 35.73 16.52
C LEU A 20 -49.80 34.20 16.46
N ARG A 21 -51.03 33.66 16.45
CA ARG A 21 -51.25 32.21 16.30
C ARG A 21 -50.90 31.72 14.90
N ALA A 22 -51.24 32.50 13.86
CA ALA A 22 -50.87 32.19 12.48
C ALA A 22 -49.34 32.21 12.29
N ASP A 23 -48.65 33.19 12.89
CA ASP A 23 -47.19 33.27 12.93
C ASP A 23 -46.54 32.10 13.67
N ALA A 24 -47.07 31.75 14.84
CA ALA A 24 -46.59 30.61 15.60
C ALA A 24 -46.77 29.30 14.81
N ALA A 25 -47.89 29.14 14.11
CA ALA A 25 -48.14 27.97 13.26
C ALA A 25 -47.19 27.88 12.07
N ARG A 26 -46.88 29.01 11.41
CA ARG A 26 -45.88 29.06 10.32
C ARG A 26 -44.49 28.66 10.81
N ARG A 27 -44.04 29.24 11.93
CA ARG A 27 -42.73 28.92 12.51
C ARG A 27 -42.64 27.46 12.97
N ALA A 28 -43.73 26.91 13.51
CA ALA A 28 -43.80 25.51 13.88
C ALA A 28 -43.73 24.58 12.66
N ALA A 29 -44.39 24.92 11.56
CA ALA A 29 -44.33 24.17 10.31
C ALA A 29 -42.92 24.22 9.68
N GLU A 30 -42.29 25.39 9.65
CA GLU A 30 -40.91 25.54 9.16
C GLU A 30 -39.90 24.77 10.03
N ALA A 31 -40.07 24.80 11.36
CA ALA A 31 -39.22 24.03 12.26
C ALA A 31 -39.40 22.51 12.06
N ALA A 32 -40.63 22.04 11.86
CA ALA A 32 -40.91 20.63 11.59
C ALA A 32 -40.35 20.17 10.24
N GLU A 33 -40.34 21.03 9.23
CA GLU A 33 -39.70 20.76 7.94
C GLU A 33 -38.18 20.67 8.07
N ARG A 34 -37.54 21.64 8.73
CA ARG A 34 -36.08 21.61 8.98
C ARG A 34 -35.67 20.38 9.79
N SER A 35 -36.43 20.03 10.82
CA SER A 35 -36.15 18.83 11.62
C SER A 35 -36.26 17.54 10.79
N ARG A 36 -37.20 17.45 9.84
CA ARG A 36 -37.30 16.30 8.92
C ARG A 36 -36.12 16.22 7.98
N GLN A 37 -35.72 17.33 7.38
CA GLN A 37 -34.56 17.37 6.48
C GLN A 37 -33.27 16.95 7.19
N ILE A 38 -33.04 17.43 8.42
CA ILE A 38 -31.88 17.04 9.23
C ILE A 38 -31.91 15.53 9.50
N LEU A 39 -33.08 14.98 9.88
CA LEU A 39 -33.21 13.55 10.17
C LEU A 39 -32.94 12.69 8.93
N GLU A 40 -33.42 13.10 7.75
CA GLU A 40 -33.20 12.41 6.49
C GLU A 40 -31.72 12.47 6.07
N GLU A 41 -31.05 13.63 6.23
CA GLU A 41 -29.62 13.77 5.97
C GLU A 41 -28.78 12.89 6.90
N GLU A 42 -29.11 12.81 8.19
CA GLU A 42 -28.40 11.95 9.13
C GLU A 42 -28.63 10.46 8.83
N GLN A 43 -29.85 10.06 8.47
CA GLN A 43 -30.12 8.69 8.02
C GLN A 43 -29.35 8.34 6.75
N ALA A 44 -29.28 9.25 5.78
CA ALA A 44 -28.50 9.05 4.57
C ALA A 44 -26.99 8.92 4.84
N LYS A 45 -26.45 9.70 5.79
CA LYS A 45 -25.04 9.59 6.22
C LYS A 45 -24.77 8.27 6.92
N ASP A 46 -25.67 7.83 7.80
CA ASP A 46 -25.57 6.55 8.50
C ASP A 46 -25.64 5.37 7.54
N ASP A 47 -26.56 5.39 6.58
CA ASP A 47 -26.67 4.34 5.57
C ASP A 47 -25.46 4.33 4.63
N ALA A 48 -24.95 5.49 4.22
CA ALA A 48 -23.70 5.58 3.46
C ALA A 48 -22.49 5.08 4.27
N TRP A 49 -22.46 5.32 5.57
CA TRP A 49 -21.42 4.78 6.45
C TRP A 49 -21.53 3.26 6.59
N ARG A 50 -22.75 2.71 6.76
CA ARG A 50 -23.00 1.26 6.82
C ARG A 50 -22.62 0.57 5.53
N CYS A 51 -23.03 1.09 4.38
CA CYS A 51 -22.67 0.56 3.07
C CYS A 51 -21.14 0.54 2.88
N ARG A 52 -20.45 1.64 3.23
CA ARG A 52 -18.97 1.68 3.17
C ARG A 52 -18.31 0.68 4.12
N THR A 53 -18.85 0.53 5.32
CA THR A 53 -18.30 -0.38 6.34
C THR A 53 -18.50 -1.84 5.93
N LEU A 54 -19.70 -2.19 5.46
CA LEU A 54 -19.98 -3.53 4.93
C LEU A 54 -19.12 -3.84 3.71
N ALA A 55 -18.96 -2.88 2.78
CA ALA A 55 -18.07 -3.04 1.63
C ALA A 55 -16.60 -3.21 2.06
N ALA A 56 -16.13 -2.52 3.10
CA ALA A 56 -14.77 -2.67 3.62
C ALA A 56 -14.55 -4.01 4.33
N ILE A 57 -15.57 -4.54 5.03
CA ILE A 57 -15.53 -5.87 5.65
C ILE A 57 -15.54 -6.96 4.57
N GLU A 58 -16.39 -6.81 3.55
CA GLU A 58 -16.51 -7.76 2.42
C GLU A 58 -15.26 -7.76 1.52
N ALA A 59 -14.63 -6.59 1.34
CA ALA A 59 -13.34 -6.47 0.65
C ALA A 59 -12.17 -7.13 1.41
N GLY A 60 -12.35 -7.48 2.68
CA GLY A 60 -11.30 -8.00 3.55
C GLY A 60 -10.26 -6.94 3.91
N PRO A 61 -9.23 -7.29 4.71
CA PRO A 61 -8.13 -6.38 4.98
C PRO A 61 -7.49 -5.98 3.65
N ALA A 62 -7.56 -4.70 3.31
CA ALA A 62 -6.82 -4.15 2.17
C ALA A 62 -5.39 -4.66 2.25
N THR A 63 -4.92 -5.32 1.19
CA THR A 63 -3.53 -5.77 1.09
C THR A 63 -2.66 -4.60 1.49
N PRO A 64 -1.81 -4.70 2.54
CA PRO A 64 -1.04 -3.57 3.01
C PRO A 64 -0.30 -3.02 1.81
N THR A 65 -0.59 -1.77 1.46
CA THR A 65 0.07 -1.09 0.35
C THR A 65 1.56 -1.16 0.67
N LEU A 66 2.35 -1.86 -0.15
CA LEU A 66 3.76 -2.07 0.13
C LEU A 66 4.45 -0.72 0.23
N ASP A 67 4.83 -0.31 1.45
CA ASP A 67 5.65 0.87 1.63
C ASP A 67 7.02 0.58 1.00
N MET A 68 7.25 1.15 -0.18
CA MET A 68 8.45 0.89 -0.96
C MET A 68 9.73 1.33 -0.22
N ALA A 69 9.65 2.37 0.61
CA ALA A 69 10.81 2.85 1.37
C ALA A 69 11.18 1.87 2.48
N VAL A 70 10.18 1.39 3.24
CA VAL A 70 10.39 0.35 4.27
C VAL A 70 10.87 -0.95 3.62
N ALA A 71 10.23 -1.37 2.52
CA ALA A 71 10.63 -2.58 1.80
C ALA A 71 12.07 -2.48 1.25
N ARG A 72 12.48 -1.29 0.79
CA ARG A 72 13.85 -1.03 0.32
C ARG A 72 14.87 -1.07 1.45
N ALA A 73 14.56 -0.47 2.61
CA ALA A 73 15.43 -0.52 3.78
C ALA A 73 15.65 -1.97 4.25
N SER A 74 14.57 -2.75 4.38
CA SER A 74 14.66 -4.17 4.75
C SER A 74 15.36 -5.03 3.69
N TYR A 75 15.34 -4.61 2.43
CA TYR A 75 16.07 -5.27 1.35
C TYR A 75 17.57 -5.04 1.46
N ASP A 76 17.99 -3.79 1.65
CA ASP A 76 19.41 -3.43 1.78
C ASP A 76 20.01 -4.02 3.07
N GLU A 77 19.25 -4.06 4.17
CA GLU A 77 19.67 -4.69 5.43
C GLU A 77 19.90 -6.21 5.27
N ARG A 78 18.97 -6.93 4.65
CA ARG A 78 19.13 -8.39 4.41
C ARG A 78 20.29 -8.70 3.47
N TRP A 79 20.54 -7.84 2.48
CA TRP A 79 21.74 -7.98 1.64
C TRP A 79 23.02 -7.79 2.43
N ALA A 80 23.09 -6.80 3.31
CA ALA A 80 24.26 -6.57 4.17
C ALA A 80 24.53 -7.79 5.06
N GLN A 81 23.49 -8.36 5.68
CA GLN A 81 23.60 -9.57 6.50
C GLN A 81 24.09 -10.78 5.69
N LEU A 82 23.55 -11.01 4.49
CA LEU A 82 24.02 -12.08 3.61
C LEU A 82 25.46 -11.89 3.13
N ASP A 83 25.86 -10.65 2.86
CA ASP A 83 27.21 -10.31 2.45
C ASP A 83 28.21 -10.56 3.59
N GLU A 84 27.84 -10.22 4.84
CA GLU A 84 28.62 -10.53 6.05
C GLU A 84 28.73 -12.03 6.32
N GLU A 85 27.62 -12.77 6.21
CA GLU A 85 27.64 -14.23 6.32
C GLU A 85 28.51 -14.84 5.23
N ALA A 86 28.42 -14.38 3.98
CA ALA A 86 29.24 -14.89 2.88
C ALA A 86 30.74 -14.58 3.04
N ALA A 87 31.09 -13.52 3.78
CA ALA A 87 32.48 -13.19 4.13
C ALA A 87 33.03 -14.09 5.24
N THR A 88 32.17 -14.76 6.01
CA THR A 88 32.56 -15.71 7.06
C THR A 88 32.93 -17.06 6.44
N THR A 89 33.87 -17.79 7.05
CA THR A 89 34.34 -19.07 6.50
C THR A 89 33.20 -20.06 6.27
N ALA A 90 33.14 -20.60 5.04
CA ALA A 90 32.04 -21.43 4.54
C ALA A 90 31.77 -22.73 5.32
N ALA A 91 32.64 -23.13 6.25
CA ALA A 91 32.49 -24.35 7.04
C ALA A 91 31.37 -24.25 8.10
N ASP A 92 31.08 -23.04 8.58
CA ASP A 92 30.09 -22.81 9.66
C ASP A 92 28.77 -22.20 9.14
N LEU A 93 28.66 -22.00 7.83
CA LEU A 93 27.49 -21.35 7.25
C LEU A 93 26.33 -22.32 7.08
N ALA A 94 25.21 -21.99 7.69
CA ALA A 94 23.96 -22.70 7.51
C ALA A 94 23.52 -22.71 6.02
N PRO A 95 22.77 -23.75 5.60
CA PRO A 95 22.13 -23.80 4.30
C PRO A 95 21.34 -22.52 4.02
N LEU A 96 21.38 -22.07 2.77
CA LEU A 96 20.64 -20.89 2.31
C LEU A 96 19.35 -21.36 1.67
N HIS A 97 18.21 -20.97 2.23
CA HIS A 97 16.90 -21.30 1.69
C HIS A 97 16.36 -20.19 0.79
N TYR A 98 15.34 -20.51 0.00
CA TYR A 98 14.69 -19.54 -0.88
C TYR A 98 14.17 -18.30 -0.12
N SER A 99 13.64 -18.49 1.09
CA SER A 99 13.14 -17.41 1.95
C SER A 99 14.24 -16.48 2.48
N ASP A 100 15.48 -16.96 2.51
CA ASP A 100 16.62 -16.20 3.04
C ASP A 100 17.18 -15.24 1.98
N VAL A 101 16.82 -15.44 0.71
CA VAL A 101 17.23 -14.55 -0.38
C VAL A 101 16.40 -13.26 -0.30
N PRO A 102 17.02 -12.07 -0.32
CA PRO A 102 16.34 -10.78 -0.21
C PRO A 102 15.66 -10.44 -1.54
N TRP A 103 14.51 -11.06 -1.80
CA TRP A 103 13.75 -10.78 -3.01
C TRP A 103 13.25 -9.33 -3.02
N PRO A 104 13.38 -8.61 -4.15
CA PRO A 104 12.81 -7.27 -4.28
C PRO A 104 11.28 -7.33 -4.17
N LEU A 105 10.68 -6.30 -3.57
CA LEU A 105 9.23 -6.16 -3.36
C LEU A 105 8.58 -7.22 -2.45
N GLU A 106 9.36 -8.09 -1.80
CA GLU A 106 8.82 -8.99 -0.78
C GLU A 106 8.88 -8.33 0.61
N PRO A 107 7.73 -8.20 1.31
CA PRO A 107 7.73 -7.67 2.66
C PRO A 107 8.55 -8.57 3.60
N PRO A 108 9.12 -8.01 4.68
CA PRO A 108 9.77 -8.81 5.71
C PRO A 108 8.71 -9.68 6.38
N THR A 109 8.56 -10.91 5.90
CA THR A 109 7.52 -11.84 6.39
C THR A 109 7.97 -12.63 7.61
N VAL A 110 9.27 -12.67 7.88
CA VAL A 110 9.88 -13.26 9.08
C VAL A 110 11.10 -12.45 9.52
N PRO A 111 11.35 -12.29 10.83
CA PRO A 111 12.63 -11.80 11.33
C PRO A 111 13.77 -12.71 10.87
N TRP A 112 14.88 -12.11 10.44
CA TRP A 112 16.10 -12.85 10.08
C TRP A 112 16.53 -13.77 11.25
N GLY A 113 16.92 -15.01 10.94
CA GLY A 113 17.37 -16.00 11.93
C GLY A 113 16.29 -16.93 12.47
N VAL A 114 15.00 -16.67 12.23
CA VAL A 114 13.92 -17.66 12.48
C VAL A 114 13.86 -18.62 11.28
N ARG A 115 14.79 -19.58 11.24
CA ARG A 115 14.86 -20.63 10.22
C ARG A 115 13.72 -21.64 10.42
N GLY A 116 12.53 -21.30 9.91
CA GLY A 116 11.47 -22.27 9.65
C GLY A 116 11.51 -22.69 8.19
N SER A 117 11.38 -23.99 7.90
CA SER A 117 11.26 -24.53 6.55
C SER A 117 10.03 -23.95 5.85
N ARG A 118 10.14 -22.74 5.29
CA ARG A 118 9.10 -22.18 4.45
C ARG A 118 9.28 -22.80 3.07
N GLU A 119 8.34 -23.66 2.72
CA GLU A 119 8.18 -24.14 1.35
C GLU A 119 8.05 -22.95 0.39
N VAL A 120 8.59 -23.14 -0.82
CA VAL A 120 8.40 -22.21 -1.94
C VAL A 120 6.91 -21.86 -2.00
N PRO A 121 6.52 -20.56 -1.93
CA PRO A 121 5.11 -20.21 -1.88
C PRO A 121 4.37 -20.82 -3.08
N ALA A 122 3.46 -21.74 -2.80
CA ALA A 122 2.70 -22.49 -3.81
C ALA A 122 1.53 -21.69 -4.44
N GLY A 123 1.40 -20.41 -4.07
CA GLY A 123 0.36 -19.52 -4.57
C GLY A 123 0.87 -18.58 -5.67
N PRO A 124 -0.03 -18.03 -6.51
CA PRO A 124 0.30 -16.96 -7.44
C PRO A 124 0.62 -15.69 -6.64
N SER A 125 1.85 -15.58 -6.12
CA SER A 125 2.39 -14.26 -5.80
C SER A 125 2.34 -13.49 -7.10
N LEU A 126 1.55 -12.42 -7.17
CA LEU A 126 1.53 -11.51 -8.31
C LEU A 126 2.99 -11.21 -8.65
N ALA A 127 3.46 -11.78 -9.76
CA ALA A 127 4.84 -11.60 -10.16
C ALA A 127 5.04 -10.10 -10.32
N PRO A 128 6.01 -9.49 -9.62
CA PRO A 128 6.14 -8.04 -9.63
C PRO A 128 6.36 -7.57 -11.08
N THR A 129 5.66 -6.51 -11.48
CA THR A 129 5.79 -5.98 -12.84
C THR A 129 7.19 -5.38 -13.03
N VAL A 130 7.59 -5.24 -14.30
CA VAL A 130 8.87 -4.60 -14.67
C VAL A 130 8.95 -3.18 -14.11
N GLU A 131 7.83 -2.46 -14.14
CA GLU A 131 7.68 -1.10 -13.64
C GLU A 131 7.86 -1.03 -12.12
N MET A 132 7.21 -1.94 -11.37
CA MET A 132 7.37 -1.98 -9.91
C MET A 132 8.82 -2.28 -9.49
N LEU A 133 9.47 -3.22 -10.18
CA LEU A 133 10.89 -3.53 -9.93
C LEU A 133 11.80 -2.35 -10.28
N ARG A 134 11.53 -1.67 -11.39
CA ARG A 134 12.26 -0.45 -11.77
C ARG A 134 12.14 0.60 -10.68
N ASP A 135 10.93 0.93 -10.25
CA ASP A 135 10.69 1.97 -9.25
C ASP A 135 11.34 1.61 -7.90
N PHE A 136 11.31 0.32 -7.54
CA PHE A 136 11.99 -0.19 -6.35
C PHE A 136 13.51 -0.06 -6.41
N PHE A 137 14.14 -0.45 -7.53
CA PHE A 137 15.59 -0.38 -7.68
C PHE A 137 16.11 1.05 -7.79
N LEU A 138 15.28 1.96 -8.32
CA LEU A 138 15.61 3.36 -8.54
C LEU A 138 15.09 4.28 -7.44
N LEU A 139 14.55 3.73 -6.35
CA LEU A 139 14.08 4.53 -5.22
C LEU A 139 15.21 5.41 -4.66
N GLY A 140 14.98 6.72 -4.64
CA GLY A 140 15.97 7.72 -4.20
C GLY A 140 17.13 7.98 -5.18
N ALA A 141 17.08 7.45 -6.40
CA ALA A 141 18.09 7.72 -7.42
C ALA A 141 17.94 9.12 -8.01
N THR A 142 19.03 9.89 -8.10
CA THR A 142 18.99 11.26 -8.65
C THR A 142 19.90 11.41 -9.87
N GLY A 143 19.30 11.64 -11.03
CA GLY A 143 20.00 11.82 -12.30
C GLY A 143 20.52 10.54 -12.96
N ALA A 144 20.82 10.63 -14.26
CA ALA A 144 21.31 9.52 -15.07
C ALA A 144 22.56 8.79 -14.54
N PRO A 145 23.60 9.46 -14.00
CA PRO A 145 24.78 8.74 -13.50
C PRO A 145 24.47 7.89 -12.27
N ASP A 146 23.61 8.36 -11.36
CA ASP A 146 23.23 7.61 -10.16
C ASP A 146 22.34 6.41 -10.51
N VAL A 147 21.36 6.60 -11.40
CA VAL A 147 20.53 5.52 -11.95
C VAL A 147 21.41 4.41 -12.55
N LYS A 148 22.38 4.77 -13.40
CA LYS A 148 23.28 3.80 -14.03
C LYS A 148 24.17 3.08 -13.00
N ARG A 149 24.66 3.80 -11.99
CA ARG A 149 25.47 3.23 -10.90
C ARG A 149 24.67 2.20 -10.10
N ARG A 150 23.46 2.56 -9.66
CA ARG A 150 22.57 1.68 -8.89
C ARG A 150 22.20 0.42 -9.66
N LEU A 151 21.77 0.56 -10.92
CA LEU A 151 21.44 -0.60 -11.76
C LEU A 151 22.64 -1.54 -11.97
N ARG A 152 23.86 -0.99 -12.09
CA ARG A 152 25.08 -1.82 -12.19
C ARG A 152 25.36 -2.59 -10.90
N ILE A 153 25.18 -1.95 -9.74
CA ILE A 153 25.35 -2.62 -8.44
C ILE A 153 24.33 -3.76 -8.30
N GLU A 154 23.06 -3.51 -8.59
CA GLU A 154 22.03 -4.55 -8.53
C GLU A 154 22.27 -5.66 -9.56
N LEU A 155 22.70 -5.32 -10.77
CA LEU A 155 23.03 -6.33 -11.78
C LEU A 155 24.18 -7.24 -11.33
N LEU A 156 25.19 -6.71 -10.66
CA LEU A 156 26.28 -7.54 -10.11
C LEU A 156 25.81 -8.44 -8.96
N ARG A 157 24.83 -8.00 -8.16
CA ARG A 157 24.19 -8.81 -7.11
C ARG A 157 23.35 -9.95 -7.70
N TRP A 158 22.55 -9.65 -8.72
CA TRP A 158 21.60 -10.59 -9.31
C TRP A 158 22.11 -11.33 -10.55
N HIS A 159 23.37 -11.14 -10.96
CA HIS A 159 23.91 -11.89 -12.10
C HIS A 159 23.97 -13.38 -11.75
N PRO A 160 23.40 -14.30 -12.54
CA PRO A 160 23.26 -15.70 -12.19
C PRO A 160 24.60 -16.38 -11.88
N ASP A 161 25.64 -16.08 -12.67
CA ASP A 161 27.00 -16.58 -12.42
C ASP A 161 27.60 -16.05 -11.11
N LYS A 162 27.48 -14.75 -10.83
CA LYS A 162 28.07 -14.14 -9.63
C LYS A 162 27.31 -14.57 -8.38
N PHE A 163 25.99 -14.63 -8.46
CA PHE A 163 25.15 -15.13 -7.39
C PHE A 163 25.45 -16.62 -7.11
N GLY A 164 25.56 -17.45 -8.15
CA GLY A 164 25.92 -18.86 -8.03
C GLY A 164 27.31 -19.08 -7.45
N ALA A 165 28.31 -18.29 -7.85
CA ALA A 165 29.66 -18.36 -7.30
C ALA A 165 29.71 -18.03 -5.79
N ARG A 166 28.87 -17.09 -5.35
CA ARG A 166 28.83 -16.64 -3.95
C ARG A 166 28.02 -17.57 -3.04
N PHE A 167 26.83 -17.97 -3.48
CA PHE A 167 25.85 -18.67 -2.64
C PHE A 167 25.56 -20.11 -3.07
N GLY A 168 26.09 -20.57 -4.21
CA GLY A 168 25.77 -21.87 -4.81
C GLY A 168 26.03 -23.05 -3.89
N ARG A 169 27.09 -23.02 -3.08
CA ARG A 169 27.37 -24.08 -2.08
C ARG A 169 26.30 -24.14 -0.98
N ARG A 170 25.87 -22.99 -0.45
CA ARG A 170 24.85 -22.90 0.60
C ARG A 170 23.47 -23.29 0.08
N LEU A 171 23.15 -22.95 -1.17
CA LEU A 171 21.92 -23.37 -1.84
C LEU A 171 21.89 -24.87 -2.11
N ALA A 172 23.02 -25.45 -2.56
CA ALA A 172 23.13 -26.88 -2.77
C ALA A 172 22.91 -27.66 -1.45
N ALA A 173 23.40 -27.13 -0.33
CA ALA A 173 23.17 -27.72 1.00
C ALA A 173 21.70 -27.66 1.44
N ALA A 174 20.90 -26.73 0.92
CA ALA A 174 19.46 -26.62 1.18
C ALA A 174 18.60 -27.51 0.26
N GLY A 175 19.21 -28.12 -0.78
CA GLY A 175 18.57 -29.03 -1.72
C GLY A 175 18.51 -28.50 -3.15
N MET A 176 18.61 -29.42 -4.12
CA MET A 176 18.69 -29.08 -5.55
C MET A 176 17.43 -28.37 -6.06
N ALA A 177 16.23 -28.78 -5.62
CA ALA A 177 14.98 -28.13 -6.02
C ALA A 177 14.91 -26.66 -5.55
N GLN A 178 15.43 -26.36 -4.35
CA GLN A 178 15.49 -24.97 -3.86
C GLN A 178 16.51 -24.16 -4.64
N ARG A 179 17.68 -24.73 -4.90
CA ARG A 179 18.71 -24.09 -5.74
C ARG A 179 18.14 -23.71 -7.10
N ASP A 180 17.45 -24.62 -7.77
CA ASP A 180 16.91 -24.39 -9.11
C ASP A 180 15.82 -23.30 -9.09
N ALA A 181 14.95 -23.31 -8.08
CA ALA A 181 13.94 -22.26 -7.88
C ALA A 181 14.57 -20.87 -7.64
N VAL A 182 15.63 -20.80 -6.81
CA VAL A 182 16.36 -19.55 -6.57
C VAL A 182 17.02 -19.07 -7.86
N VAL A 183 17.76 -19.94 -8.56
CA VAL A 183 18.47 -19.58 -9.80
C VAL A 183 17.49 -19.11 -10.88
N ALA A 184 16.34 -19.79 -11.04
CA ALA A 184 15.31 -19.39 -11.99
C ALA A 184 14.78 -17.97 -11.71
N ARG A 185 14.53 -17.63 -10.44
CA ARG A 185 14.07 -16.28 -10.07
C ARG A 185 15.18 -15.23 -10.17
N VAL A 186 16.42 -15.58 -9.85
CA VAL A 186 17.59 -14.71 -10.08
C VAL A 186 17.70 -14.35 -11.57
N HIS A 187 17.52 -15.32 -12.47
CA HIS A 187 17.48 -15.07 -13.92
C HIS A 187 16.38 -14.06 -14.30
N GLN A 188 15.18 -14.20 -13.76
CA GLN A 188 14.07 -13.27 -14.02
C GLN A 188 14.42 -11.84 -13.56
N VAL A 189 14.94 -11.68 -12.35
CA VAL A 189 15.35 -10.36 -11.82
C VAL A 189 16.46 -9.75 -12.66
N ALA A 190 17.47 -10.54 -13.05
CA ALA A 190 18.56 -10.07 -13.90
C ALA A 190 18.05 -9.60 -15.28
N GLN A 191 17.09 -10.32 -15.88
CA GLN A 191 16.47 -9.91 -17.14
C GLN A 191 15.76 -8.56 -17.02
N VAL A 192 15.01 -8.34 -15.94
CA VAL A 192 14.35 -7.05 -15.68
C VAL A 192 15.38 -5.94 -15.53
N LEU A 193 16.45 -6.15 -14.75
CA LEU A 193 17.52 -5.16 -14.59
C LEU A 193 18.20 -4.80 -15.91
N MET A 194 18.46 -5.78 -16.78
CA MET A 194 19.01 -5.54 -18.12
C MET A 194 18.04 -4.75 -19.01
N GLN A 195 16.74 -5.03 -18.96
CA GLN A 195 15.73 -4.26 -19.70
C GLN A 195 15.67 -2.81 -19.23
N VAL A 196 15.69 -2.57 -17.92
CA VAL A 196 15.67 -1.22 -17.34
C VAL A 196 16.95 -0.45 -17.70
N LEU A 197 18.12 -1.10 -17.63
CA LEU A 197 19.39 -0.51 -18.03
C LEU A 197 19.42 -0.17 -19.53
N GLY A 198 18.89 -1.07 -20.37
CA GLY A 198 18.77 -0.84 -21.82
C GLY A 198 17.84 0.32 -22.15
N ARG A 199 16.67 0.42 -21.50
CA ARG A 199 15.73 1.55 -21.68
C ARG A 199 16.29 2.87 -21.17
N GLY A 200 17.01 2.85 -20.04
CA GLY A 200 17.69 4.04 -19.50
C GLY A 200 18.84 4.55 -20.36
N ALA A 201 19.43 3.70 -21.20
CA ALA A 201 20.47 4.09 -22.16
C ALA A 201 19.92 4.74 -23.44
N ILE A 202 18.65 4.49 -23.79
CA ILE A 202 18.02 4.97 -25.03
C ILE A 202 17.34 6.34 -24.87
N GLY A 203 16.99 6.75 -23.64
CA GLY A 203 16.29 8.01 -23.36
C GLY A 203 17.13 9.30 -23.30
N THR A 204 18.31 9.36 -23.94
CA THR A 204 19.14 10.59 -24.01
C THR A 204 19.24 11.20 -25.42
N HIS A 205 18.29 10.87 -26.28
CA HIS A 205 18.07 11.59 -27.55
C HIS A 205 16.61 12.07 -27.63
N GLU A 206 16.27 13.09 -26.85
CA GLU A 206 15.25 14.06 -27.31
C GLU A 206 16.02 15.26 -27.87
N GLY A 207 15.78 15.51 -29.16
CA GLY A 207 16.13 16.75 -29.85
C GLY A 207 14.94 17.70 -29.87
#